data_AF-A0A967VW18-F1
#
_entry.id   AF-A0A967VW18-F1
#
_cell.length_a   1.000
_cell.length_b   1.000
_cell.length_c   1.000
_cell.angle_alpha   90.00
_cell.angle_beta   90.00
_cell.angle_gamma   90.00
#
_symmetry.space_group_name_H-M   'P 1'
#
loop_
_entity.id
_entity.type
_entity.pdbx_description
1 polymer ?
#
loop_
_entity_poly.entity_id
_entity_poly.type
_entity_poly.pdbx_seq_one_letter_code
_entity_poly.pdbx_strand_id
1 'polypeptide(L)' 'RGATPLRLVLEPELPGAGVVAVRVDGEPAELDAASAGDRWRVPVQLALDHPRALEVEMAGPGD' A
#
# COMPACT_ATOMS: atom_id res chain seq x y z
N ARG A 1 -25.20 -10.04 15.09
CA ARG A 1 -24.39 -8.87 15.50
C ARG A 1 -23.33 -8.69 14.43
N GLY A 2 -23.33 -7.58 13.69
CA GLY A 2 -22.27 -7.26 12.73
C GLY A 2 -21.26 -6.33 13.40
N ALA A 3 -19.97 -6.65 13.30
CA ALA A 3 -18.93 -5.70 13.68
C ALA A 3 -18.87 -4.61 12.61
N THR A 4 -18.83 -3.34 13.02
CA THR A 4 -18.57 -2.23 12.09
C THR A 4 -17.11 -2.35 11.64
N PRO A 5 -16.83 -2.42 10.32
CA PRO A 5 -15.45 -2.49 9.84
C PRO A 5 -14.68 -1.24 10.29
N LEU A 6 -13.51 -1.44 10.89
CA LEU A 6 -12.61 -0.31 11.18
C LEU A 6 -12.00 0.17 9.87
N ARG A 7 -11.91 1.49 9.68
CA ARG A 7 -11.17 2.05 8.53
C ARG A 7 -9.77 2.45 8.99
N LEU A 8 -8.76 1.78 8.46
CA LEU A 8 -7.36 2.12 8.62
C LEU A 8 -6.93 3.02 7.46
N VAL A 9 -6.35 4.18 7.78
CA VAL A 9 -5.73 5.10 6.82
C VAL A 9 -4.27 5.28 7.22
N LEU A 10 -3.36 5.00 6.28
CA LEU A 10 -1.92 5.10 6.49
C LEU A 10 -1.28 5.78 5.28
N GLU A 11 -0.18 6.49 5.49
CA GLU A 11 0.65 7.07 4.42
C GLU A 11 2.12 6.67 4.62
N PRO A 12 2.48 5.38 4.45
CA PRO A 12 3.86 4.95 4.50
C PRO A 12 4.71 5.62 3.41
N GLU A 13 5.98 5.85 3.75
CA GLU A 13 7.01 6.28 2.80
C GLU A 13 7.97 5.12 2.53
N LEU A 14 8.06 4.67 1.28
CA LEU A 14 8.86 3.52 0.87
C LEU A 14 10.05 3.98 -0.01
N PRO A 15 11.26 3.45 0.19
CA PRO A 15 12.38 3.69 -0.72
C PRO A 15 12.21 2.89 -2.02
N GLY A 16 12.74 3.40 -3.13
CA GLY A 16 12.76 2.68 -4.42
C GLY A 16 12.58 3.60 -5.62
N ALA A 17 12.82 3.07 -6.82
CA ALA A 17 12.69 3.85 -8.06
C ALA A 17 11.23 4.00 -8.53
N GLY A 18 10.34 3.10 -8.11
CA GLY A 18 8.93 3.08 -8.49
C GLY A 18 8.14 2.01 -7.77
N VAL A 19 6.82 2.15 -7.69
CA VAL A 19 5.92 1.05 -7.28
C VAL A 19 5.70 0.14 -8.49
N VAL A 20 6.01 -1.15 -8.34
CA VAL A 20 5.90 -2.15 -9.41
C VAL A 20 4.57 -2.89 -9.32
N ALA A 21 4.19 -3.30 -8.11
CA ALA A 21 2.95 -4.01 -7.86
C ALA A 21 2.45 -3.73 -6.45
N VAL A 22 1.13 -3.79 -6.29
CA VAL A 22 0.48 -3.76 -5.00
C VAL A 22 -0.47 -4.94 -4.91
N ARG A 23 -0.46 -5.63 -3.78
CA ARG A 23 -1.42 -6.70 -3.48
C ARG A 23 -2.05 -6.48 -2.11
N VAL A 24 -3.36 -6.74 -2.02
CA VAL A 24 -4.10 -6.79 -0.76
C VAL A 24 -4.67 -8.18 -0.61
N ASP A 25 -4.28 -8.88 0.46
CA ASP A 25 -4.61 -10.29 0.69
C ASP A 25 -4.25 -11.20 -0.50
N GLY A 26 -3.16 -10.88 -1.20
CA GLY A 26 -2.68 -11.59 -2.39
C GLY A 26 -3.31 -11.13 -3.72
N GLU A 27 -4.39 -10.34 -3.68
CA GLU A 27 -5.07 -9.86 -4.88
C GLU A 27 -4.47 -8.54 -5.39
N PRO A 28 -4.24 -8.37 -6.70
CA PRO A 28 -3.76 -7.12 -7.27
C PRO A 28 -4.63 -5.92 -6.89
N ALA A 29 -3.99 -4.81 -6.55
CA ALA A 29 -4.65 -3.56 -6.20
C ALA A 29 -3.94 -2.36 -6.83
N GLU A 30 -4.63 -1.23 -6.90
CA GLU A 30 -4.07 0.06 -7.31
C GLU A 30 -4.00 0.99 -6.09
N LEU A 31 -2.96 1.81 -6.03
CA LEU A 31 -2.78 2.86 -5.03
C LEU A 31 -2.39 4.16 -5.71
N ASP A 32 -2.84 5.28 -5.13
CA ASP A 32 -2.48 6.63 -5.55
C ASP A 32 -1.08 7.02 -5.05
N ALA A 33 -0.08 6.20 -5.38
CA ALA A 33 1.30 6.42 -4.96
C ALA A 33 1.92 7.62 -5.69
N ALA A 34 2.66 8.44 -4.95
CA ALA A 34 3.32 9.62 -5.48
C ALA A 34 4.79 9.66 -5.06
N SER A 35 5.67 10.10 -5.96
CA SER A 35 7.07 10.33 -5.62
C SER A 35 7.21 11.54 -4.69
N ALA A 36 8.09 11.41 -3.69
CA ALA A 36 8.42 12.41 -2.70
C ALA A 36 9.93 12.40 -2.48
N GLY A 37 10.67 13.03 -3.40
CA GLY A 37 12.14 12.99 -3.41
C GLY A 37 12.67 11.63 -3.85
N ASP A 38 13.48 11.00 -3.01
CA ASP A 38 14.06 9.65 -3.20
C ASP A 38 13.16 8.53 -2.67
N ARG A 39 11.95 8.87 -2.22
CA ARG A 39 10.97 7.94 -1.66
C ARG A 39 9.63 8.06 -2.38
N TRP A 40 8.77 7.11 -2.13
CA TRP A 40 7.38 7.09 -2.57
C TRP A 40 6.45 7.18 -1.38
N ARG A 41 5.54 8.15 -1.39
CA ARG A 41 4.40 8.18 -0.50
C ARG A 41 3.33 7.25 -1.07
N VAL A 42 2.88 6.30 -0.26
CA VAL A 42 1.93 5.27 -0.67
C VAL A 42 0.69 5.37 0.22
N PRO A 43 -0.32 6.18 -0.14
CA PRO A 43 -1.56 6.28 0.63
C PRO A 43 -2.33 4.96 0.60
N VAL A 44 -2.74 4.48 1.77
CA VAL A 44 -3.43 3.20 1.93
C VAL A 44 -4.70 3.43 2.73
N GLN A 45 -5.80 2.86 2.23
CA GLN A 45 -7.07 2.82 2.94
C GLN A 45 -7.62 1.40 2.95
N LEU A 46 -7.72 0.80 4.13
CA LEU A 46 -8.19 -0.57 4.32
C LEU A 46 -9.38 -0.62 5.26
N ALA A 47 -10.40 -1.41 4.89
CA ALA A 47 -11.41 -1.84 5.83
C ALA A 47 -10.88 -3.08 6.58
N LEU A 48 -10.91 -3.02 7.91
CA LEU A 48 -10.47 -4.08 8.81
C LEU A 48 -11.70 -4.65 9.52
N ASP A 49 -12.32 -5.62 8.88
CA ASP A 49 -13.29 -6.56 9.47
C ASP A 49 -12.65 -7.92 9.80
N HIS A 50 -11.48 -8.20 9.21
CA HIS A 50 -10.57 -9.31 9.50
C HIS A 50 -9.10 -8.84 9.36
N PRO A 51 -8.09 -9.65 9.76
CA PRO A 51 -6.70 -9.36 9.47
C PRO A 51 -6.46 -9.21 7.96
N ARG A 52 -5.72 -8.18 7.55
CA ARG A 52 -5.37 -7.89 6.15
C ARG A 52 -3.86 -7.93 5.96
N ALA A 53 -3.41 -8.35 4.78
CA ALA A 53 -2.03 -8.20 4.33
C ALA A 53 -1.96 -7.19 3.20
N LEU A 54 -1.03 -6.24 3.30
CA LEU A 54 -0.66 -5.33 2.22
C LEU A 54 0.78 -5.62 1.81
N GLU A 55 0.98 -5.90 0.54
CA GLU A 55 2.29 -6.09 -0.06
C GLU A 55 2.50 -5.01 -1.12
N VAL A 56 3.63 -4.30 -1.02
CA VAL A 56 4.04 -3.28 -2.00
C VAL A 56 5.42 -3.67 -2.51
N GLU A 57 5.50 -3.92 -3.81
CA GLU A 57 6.74 -4.25 -4.51
C GLU A 57 7.34 -2.98 -5.09
N MET A 58 8.58 -2.69 -4.73
CA MET A 58 9.31 -1.50 -5.16
C MET A 58 10.38 -1.89 -6.17
N ALA A 59 10.52 -1.12 -7.25
CA ALA A 59 11.64 -1.25 -8.18
C ALA A 59 12.94 -0.91 -7.47
N GLY A 60 13.99 -1.69 -7.76
CA GLY A 60 15.32 -1.44 -7.23
C GLY A 60 15.90 -0.13 -7.79
N PRO A 61 16.92 0.45 -7.15
CA PRO A 61 17.67 1.53 -7.77
C PRO A 61 18.40 1.01 -9.03
N GLY A 62 17.88 1.36 -10.22
CA GLY A 62 18.53 1.10 -11.52
C GLY A 62 17.91 0.01 -12.41
N ASP A 63 16.68 -0.45 -12.13
CA ASP A 63 15.89 -1.28 -13.06
C ASP A 63 15.47 -0.53 -14.35
#